data_AF-A0A8G2BTT0-F1
#
_entry.id   AF-A0A8G2BTT0-F1
#
_cell.length_a   1.000
_cell.length_b   1.000
_cell.length_c   1.000
_cell.angle_alpha   90.00
_cell.angle_beta   90.00
_cell.angle_gamma   90.00
#
_symmetry.space_group_name_H-M   'P 1'
#
loop_
_entity.id
_entity.type
_entity.pdbx_description
1 polymer ?
#
loop_
_entity_poly.entity_id
_entity_poly.type
_entity_poly.pdbx_seq_one_letter_code
_entity_poly.pdbx_strand_id
1 'polypeptide(L)'
;MTKIQETLAALPEDKKIQFIPVFGDIDTFYTVVYLIARNEHITDIEKPERYEDRLQMIRQIRAKVKCLVNSFGLDGENIVADIASDYFEDYVNYKEPEFIITNDEFIAIVRKISKA
;
A
#
# COMPACT_ATOMS: atom_id res chain seq x y z
N MET A 1 10.80 -12.92 0.65
CA MET A 1 9.55 -12.52 1.33
C MET A 1 9.94 -11.77 2.58
N THR A 2 9.27 -10.66 2.87
CA THR A 2 9.43 -9.90 4.12
C THR A 2 8.53 -10.49 5.21
N LYS A 3 8.75 -10.09 6.47
CA LYS A 3 7.98 -10.59 7.61
C LYS A 3 6.48 -10.30 7.49
N ILE A 4 6.12 -9.14 6.96
CA ILE A 4 4.71 -8.79 6.74
C ILE A 4 4.12 -9.59 5.56
N GLN A 5 4.88 -9.86 4.50
CA GLN A 5 4.42 -10.75 3.42
C GLN A 5 4.12 -12.17 3.95
N GLU A 6 4.96 -12.72 4.83
CA GLU A 6 4.70 -14.00 5.49
C GLU A 6 3.44 -13.95 6.37
N THR A 7 3.25 -12.86 7.12
CA THR A 7 2.08 -12.63 7.97
C THR A 7 0.79 -12.57 7.14
N LEU A 8 0.82 -11.84 6.03
CA LEU A 8 -0.28 -11.73 5.08
C LEU A 8 -0.59 -13.08 4.43
N ALA A 9 0.44 -13.82 4.00
CA ALA A 9 0.28 -15.16 3.42
C ALA A 9 -0.29 -16.17 4.43
N ALA A 10 -0.06 -15.98 5.73
CA ALA A 10 -0.58 -16.82 6.81
C ALA A 10 -2.02 -16.46 7.25
N LEU A 11 -2.63 -15.39 6.71
CA LEU A 11 -4.00 -15.03 7.07
C LEU A 11 -5.01 -16.14 6.73
N PRO A 12 -6.07 -16.29 7.55
CA PRO A 12 -7.20 -17.15 7.21
C PRO A 12 -7.82 -16.81 5.86
N GLU A 13 -8.34 -17.82 5.15
CA GLU A 13 -8.86 -17.65 3.79
C GLU A 13 -10.06 -16.69 3.73
N ASP A 14 -10.93 -16.71 4.76
CA ASP A 14 -12.04 -15.77 4.91
C ASP A 14 -11.58 -14.31 5.06
N LYS A 15 -10.36 -14.08 5.57
CA LYS A 15 -9.74 -12.76 5.60
C LYS A 15 -9.15 -12.39 4.24
N LYS A 16 -8.45 -13.32 3.58
CA LYS A 16 -7.86 -13.08 2.25
C LYS A 16 -8.90 -12.71 1.20
N ILE A 17 -10.07 -13.35 1.22
CA ILE A 17 -11.17 -13.06 0.28
C ILE A 17 -11.64 -11.60 0.38
N GLN A 18 -11.50 -10.95 1.53
CA GLN A 18 -11.92 -9.55 1.71
C GLN A 18 -11.04 -8.55 0.94
N PHE A 19 -9.81 -8.92 0.58
CA PHE A 19 -8.93 -8.09 -0.24
C PHE A 19 -9.30 -8.11 -1.72
N ILE A 20 -9.93 -9.18 -2.21
CA ILE A 20 -10.20 -9.43 -3.63
C ILE A 20 -10.99 -8.29 -4.32
N PRO A 21 -12.09 -7.75 -3.75
CA PRO A 21 -12.89 -6.73 -4.45
C PRO A 21 -12.12 -5.45 -4.80
N VAL A 22 -11.18 -5.06 -3.93
CA VAL A 22 -10.40 -3.82 -4.09
C VAL A 22 -9.07 -4.10 -4.78
N PHE A 23 -8.32 -5.09 -4.31
CA PHE A 23 -6.93 -5.34 -4.70
C PHE A 23 -6.75 -6.52 -5.66
N GLY A 24 -7.75 -7.40 -5.82
CA GLY A 24 -7.63 -8.63 -6.60
C GLY A 24 -7.06 -9.79 -5.77
N ASP A 25 -5.94 -9.57 -5.09
CA ASP A 25 -5.33 -10.52 -4.15
C ASP A 25 -4.49 -9.80 -3.09
N ILE A 26 -3.89 -10.59 -2.19
CA ILE A 26 -3.12 -10.09 -1.05
C ILE A 26 -1.71 -9.61 -1.42
N ASP A 27 -1.13 -10.15 -2.48
CA ASP A 27 0.19 -9.75 -2.97
C ASP A 27 0.10 -8.38 -3.65
N THR A 28 -0.96 -8.16 -4.43
CA THR A 28 -1.31 -6.87 -5.03
C THR A 28 -1.62 -5.84 -3.96
N PHE A 29 -2.30 -6.23 -2.87
CA PHE A 29 -2.46 -5.36 -1.71
C PHE A 29 -1.11 -4.90 -1.15
N TYR A 30 -0.18 -5.83 -0.89
CA TYR A 30 1.17 -5.50 -0.42
C TYR A 30 1.85 -4.51 -1.38
N THR A 31 1.87 -4.81 -2.67
CA THR A 31 2.48 -3.95 -3.69
C THR A 31 1.87 -2.55 -3.73
N VAL A 32 0.54 -2.43 -3.68
CA VAL A 32 -0.14 -1.13 -3.71
C VAL A 32 0.23 -0.29 -2.48
N VAL A 33 0.26 -0.89 -1.29
CA VAL A 33 0.64 -0.17 -0.06
C VAL A 33 2.11 0.25 -0.10
N TYR A 34 2.99 -0.63 -0.58
CA TYR A 34 4.41 -0.32 -0.78
C TYR A 34 4.57 0.88 -1.73
N LEU A 35 3.88 0.88 -2.87
CA LEU A 35 3.93 1.97 -3.84
C LEU A 35 3.32 3.28 -3.32
N ILE A 36 2.29 3.21 -2.47
CA ILE A 36 1.76 4.40 -1.77
C ILE A 36 2.84 5.00 -0.85
N ALA A 37 3.53 4.18 -0.06
CA ALA A 37 4.62 4.64 0.81
C ALA A 37 5.77 5.24 0.00
N ARG A 38 6.17 4.57 -1.10
CA ARG A 38 7.17 5.09 -2.05
C ARG A 38 6.75 6.45 -2.60
N ASN A 39 5.53 6.57 -3.10
CA ASN A 39 5.04 7.81 -3.69
C ASN A 39 4.97 8.94 -2.66
N GLU A 40 4.55 8.65 -1.42
CA GLU A 40 4.57 9.64 -0.33
C GLU A 40 5.98 10.17 -0.10
N HIS A 41 6.94 9.27 0.07
CA HIS A 41 8.33 9.61 0.37
C HIS A 41 9.02 10.37 -0.77
N ILE A 42 8.92 9.86 -2.00
CA ILE A 42 9.53 10.52 -3.17
C ILE A 42 8.92 11.89 -3.42
N THR A 43 7.60 12.06 -3.24
CA THR A 43 6.95 13.37 -3.38
C THR A 43 7.45 14.37 -2.33
N ASP A 44 7.70 13.91 -1.09
CA ASP A 44 8.21 14.77 -0.01
C ASP A 44 9.67 15.22 -0.23
N ILE A 45 10.49 14.35 -0.85
CA ILE A 45 11.87 14.65 -1.23
C ILE A 45 11.93 15.58 -2.46
N GLU A 46 11.31 15.16 -3.56
CA GLU A 46 11.46 15.82 -4.87
C GLU A 46 10.64 17.10 -4.97
N LYS A 47 9.58 17.23 -4.15
CA LYS A 47 8.67 18.38 -4.11
C LYS A 47 8.24 18.85 -5.51
N PRO A 48 7.64 17.97 -6.32
CA PRO A 48 7.16 18.33 -7.66
C PRO A 48 6.08 19.43 -7.61
N GLU A 49 5.67 19.93 -8.76
CA GLU A 49 4.59 20.92 -8.83
C GLU A 49 3.33 20.45 -8.07
N ARG A 50 2.82 21.31 -7.18
CA ARG A 50 1.71 21.03 -6.26
C ARG A 50 1.97 19.85 -5.32
N TYR A 51 3.21 19.64 -4.87
CA TYR A 51 3.56 18.53 -3.97
C TYR A 51 2.71 18.50 -2.69
N GLU A 52 2.30 19.65 -2.15
CA GLU A 52 1.46 19.70 -0.94
C GLU A 52 0.08 19.07 -1.18
N ASP A 53 -0.60 19.45 -2.28
CA ASP A 53 -1.86 18.83 -2.69
C ASP A 53 -1.69 17.33 -2.94
N ARG A 54 -0.58 16.93 -3.60
CA ARG A 54 -0.27 15.52 -3.88
C ARG A 54 -0.05 14.73 -2.60
N LEU A 55 0.74 15.25 -1.66
CA LEU A 55 1.00 14.63 -0.36
C LEU A 55 -0.30 14.50 0.44
N GLN A 56 -1.15 15.53 0.43
CA GLN A 56 -2.45 15.46 1.08
C GLN A 56 -3.30 14.31 0.50
N MET A 57 -3.37 14.19 -0.83
CA MET A 57 -4.11 13.12 -1.49
C MET A 57 -3.53 11.74 -1.17
N ILE A 58 -2.20 11.58 -1.22
CA ILE A 58 -1.53 10.30 -0.91
C ILE A 58 -1.82 9.88 0.54
N ARG A 59 -1.71 10.81 1.50
CA ARG A 59 -2.00 10.56 2.91
C ARG A 59 -3.47 10.19 3.16
N GLN A 60 -4.40 10.83 2.44
CA GLN A 60 -5.81 10.46 2.49
C GLN A 60 -6.05 9.04 1.97
N ILE A 61 -5.44 8.66 0.84
CA ILE A 61 -5.53 7.29 0.32
C ILE A 61 -4.93 6.29 1.32
N ARG A 62 -3.75 6.58 1.89
CA ARG A 62 -3.13 5.75 2.91
C ARG A 62 -4.04 5.56 4.14
N ALA A 63 -4.69 6.63 4.60
CA ALA A 63 -5.64 6.56 5.72
C ALA A 63 -6.86 5.70 5.37
N LYS A 64 -7.40 5.82 4.15
CA LYS A 64 -8.50 4.95 3.67
C LYS A 64 -8.11 3.48 3.61
N VAL A 65 -6.88 3.16 3.20
CA VAL A 65 -6.37 1.78 3.24
C VAL A 65 -6.38 1.24 4.67
N LYS A 66 -5.90 2.02 5.66
CA LYS A 66 -5.94 1.60 7.07
C LYS A 66 -7.37 1.30 7.52
N CYS A 67 -8.31 2.21 7.25
CA CYS A 67 -9.72 2.01 7.58
C CYS A 67 -10.31 0.77 6.90
N LEU A 68 -9.96 0.52 5.64
CA LEU A 68 -10.42 -0.66 4.91
C LEU A 68 -9.89 -1.95 5.55
N VAL A 69 -8.60 -2.02 5.88
CA VAL A 69 -8.01 -3.18 6.56
C VAL A 69 -8.60 -3.38 7.96
N ASN A 70 -8.86 -2.30 8.70
CA ASN A 70 -9.57 -2.34 9.97
C ASN A 70 -10.98 -2.92 9.83
N SER A 71 -11.68 -2.61 8.74
CA SER A 71 -13.01 -3.16 8.47
C SER A 71 -13.00 -4.68 8.27
N PHE A 72 -11.85 -5.26 7.92
CA PHE A 72 -11.68 -6.71 7.82
C PHE A 72 -11.44 -7.37 9.18
N GLY A 73 -11.40 -6.59 10.27
CA GLY A 73 -11.05 -7.04 11.61
C GLY A 73 -9.55 -7.34 11.77
N LEU A 74 -8.71 -6.66 10.99
CA LEU A 74 -7.25 -6.72 11.06
C LEU A 74 -6.70 -5.40 11.60
N ASP A 75 -5.43 -5.39 12.01
CA ASP A 75 -4.76 -4.18 12.48
C ASP A 75 -4.18 -3.39 11.30
N GLY A 76 -5.00 -2.52 10.71
CA GLY A 76 -4.65 -1.72 9.54
C GLY A 76 -3.52 -0.73 9.79
N GLU A 77 -3.43 -0.19 11.00
CA GLU A 77 -2.36 0.70 11.42
C GLU A 77 -0.99 0.01 11.36
N ASN A 78 -0.86 -1.16 12.00
CA ASN A 78 0.40 -1.90 12.02
C ASN A 78 0.72 -2.52 10.67
N ILE A 79 -0.25 -3.11 9.98
CA ILE A 79 -0.02 -3.72 8.65
C ILE A 79 0.50 -2.67 7.66
N VAL A 80 -0.12 -1.50 7.58
CA VAL A 80 0.33 -0.43 6.66
C VAL A 80 1.67 0.16 7.10
N ALA A 81 1.97 0.19 8.40
CA ALA A 81 3.26 0.66 8.91
C ALA A 81 4.39 -0.34 8.60
N ASP A 82 4.14 -1.64 8.74
CA ASP A 82 5.11 -2.69 8.45
C ASP A 82 5.48 -2.72 6.97
N ILE A 83 4.49 -2.61 6.06
CA ILE A 83 4.77 -2.54 4.61
C ILE A 83 5.52 -1.24 4.25
N ALA A 84 5.17 -0.12 4.89
CA ALA A 84 5.91 1.13 4.68
C ALA A 84 7.37 1.00 5.17
N SER A 85 7.60 0.23 6.24
CA SER A 85 8.94 -0.05 6.76
C SER A 85 9.76 -0.88 5.78
N ASP A 86 9.17 -1.90 5.17
CA ASP A 86 9.83 -2.67 4.09
C ASP A 86 10.31 -1.75 2.95
N TYR A 87 9.48 -0.78 2.54
CA TYR A 87 9.89 0.22 1.56
C TYR A 87 11.10 1.04 2.02
N PHE A 88 11.09 1.53 3.26
CA PHE A 88 12.21 2.32 3.77
C PHE A 88 13.49 1.49 3.92
N GLU A 89 13.38 0.23 4.33
CA GLU A 89 14.50 -0.71 4.36
C GLU A 89 15.10 -0.90 2.98
N ASP A 90 14.27 -1.15 1.96
CA ASP A 90 14.73 -1.29 0.57
C ASP A 90 15.39 0.01 0.06
N TYR A 91 14.76 1.16 0.32
CA TYR A 91 15.27 2.46 -0.09
C TYR A 91 16.66 2.75 0.51
N VAL A 92 16.85 2.52 1.80
CA VAL A 92 18.15 2.74 2.49
C VAL A 92 19.21 1.77 1.98
N ASN A 93 18.82 0.57 1.55
CA ASN A 93 19.71 -0.45 1.03
C ASN A 93 19.90 -0.40 -0.50
N TYR A 94 19.38 0.63 -1.18
CA TYR A 94 19.42 0.76 -2.65
C TYR A 94 18.86 -0.46 -3.39
N LYS A 95 17.81 -1.07 -2.84
CA LYS A 95 17.08 -2.17 -3.46
C LYS A 95 15.85 -1.61 -4.18
N GLU A 96 15.68 -2.02 -5.42
CA GLU A 96 14.47 -1.72 -6.20
C GLU A 96 13.75 -3.04 -6.51
N PRO A 97 12.70 -3.39 -5.75
CA PRO A 97 11.91 -4.57 -6.05
C PRO A 97 11.19 -4.41 -7.38
N GLU A 98 11.18 -5.48 -8.18
CA GLU A 98 10.33 -5.56 -9.36
C GLU A 98 8.91 -5.94 -8.96
N PHE A 99 7.94 -5.11 -9.32
CA PHE A 99 6.52 -5.38 -9.10
C PHE A 99 5.82 -5.67 -10.42
N ILE A 100 5.05 -6.75 -10.45
CA ILE A 100 4.22 -7.12 -11.60
C ILE A 100 2.87 -6.40 -11.45
N ILE A 101 2.88 -5.07 -11.55
CA ILE A 101 1.69 -4.22 -11.59
C ILE A 101 1.92 -3.09 -12.58
N THR A 102 0.95 -2.84 -13.45
CA THR A 102 1.01 -1.70 -14.38
C THR A 102 0.55 -0.42 -13.68
N ASN A 103 0.95 0.74 -14.22
CA ASN A 103 0.48 2.03 -13.72
C ASN A 103 -1.05 2.16 -13.80
N ASP A 104 -1.67 1.63 -14.85
CA ASP A 104 -3.13 1.69 -15.03
C ASP A 104 -3.85 0.85 -13.97
N GLU A 105 -3.33 -0.34 -13.63
CA GLU A 105 -3.85 -1.17 -12.55
C GLU A 105 -3.70 -0.48 -11.20
N PHE A 106 -2.52 0.08 -10.91
CA PHE A 106 -2.29 0.84 -9.67
C PHE A 106 -3.28 2.01 -9.55
N ILE A 107 -3.45 2.82 -10.60
CA ILE A 107 -4.39 3.94 -10.64
C ILE A 107 -5.83 3.46 -10.47
N ALA A 108 -6.21 2.34 -11.08
CA ALA A 108 -7.54 1.77 -10.94
C ALA A 108 -7.82 1.35 -9.48
N ILE A 109 -6.86 0.73 -8.80
CA ILE A 109 -6.99 0.34 -7.40
C ILE A 109 -7.06 1.58 -6.49
N VAL A 110 -6.20 2.58 -6.68
CA VAL A 110 -6.26 3.85 -5.94
C VAL A 110 -7.63 4.52 -6.09
N ARG A 111 -8.22 4.49 -7.29
CA ARG A 111 -9.59 5.00 -7.53
C ARG A 111 -10.65 4.20 -6.79
N LYS A 112 -10.51 2.88 -6.66
CA LYS A 112 -11.43 2.04 -5.85
C LYS A 112 -11.31 2.40 -4.38
N ILE A 113 -10.10 2.51 -3.84
CA ILE A 113 -9.84 2.91 -2.45
C ILE A 113 -10.44 4.28 -2.16
N SER A 114 -10.29 5.24 -3.08
CA SER A 114 -10.86 6.59 -2.94
C SER A 114 -12.39 6.60 -2.83
N LYS A 115 -13.08 5.57 -3.36
CA LYS A 115 -14.53 5.42 -3.30
C LYS A 115 -15.04 4.54 -2.17
N ALA A 116 -14.15 3.77 -1.52
CA ALA A 116 -14.44 3.02 -0.30
C ALA A 116 -14.57 3.98 0.90
#